data_AF-A0A0D2JK73-F1
#
_entry.id   AF-A0A0D2JK73-F1
#
_cell.length_a   1.000
_cell.length_b   1.000
_cell.length_c   1.000
_cell.angle_alpha   90.00
_cell.angle_beta   90.00
_cell.angle_gamma   90.00
#
_symmetry.space_group_name_H-M   'P 1'
#
loop_
_entity.id
_entity.type
_entity.pdbx_description
1 polymer ?
#
loop_
_entity_poly.entity_id
_entity_poly.type
_entity_poly.pdbx_seq_one_letter_code
_entity_poly.pdbx_strand_id
1 'polypeptide(L)'
;MVSRKVSGILGLLGSLVLVVLIISFMIWSEFPDVLVLGAGVFFGLLFLLRVIGVYRGTRARKQNYSTFESNSLGQPVTEKYVTPYQADAPVTKEEKILCHAAPIRPVASGVKSFSSGPGTTTVMGKARAKDSENCLVLTNRRFLFLMLGPKELRQYSQDSKITNLLESLPGDASAKRNWLWLNAANEIKEALGQMIDQKDLETMRTSLFSYSIPLKHIRGIKRNSRSQSLILAVGRHSLQYSFRLVEDFLCVTETLDKMGFMIKV
;
A
#
# COMPACT_ATOMS: atom_id res chain seq x y z
N MET A 1 -16.34 17.68 -10.17
CA MET A 1 -15.62 16.89 -9.15
C MET A 1 -16.14 17.26 -7.76
N VAL A 2 -16.86 16.37 -7.09
CA VAL A 2 -17.30 16.58 -5.70
C VAL A 2 -16.11 16.33 -4.77
N SER A 3 -15.73 17.30 -3.94
CA SER A 3 -14.58 17.12 -3.02
C SER A 3 -14.89 16.11 -1.90
N ARG A 4 -13.88 15.41 -1.37
CA ARG A 4 -14.06 14.40 -0.29
C ARG A 4 -14.75 14.92 0.96
N LYS A 5 -14.57 16.20 1.28
CA LYS A 5 -15.31 16.85 2.37
C LYS A 5 -16.80 16.88 2.05
N VAL A 6 -17.16 17.24 0.81
CA VAL A 6 -18.54 17.31 0.34
C VAL A 6 -19.17 15.91 0.26
N SER A 7 -18.46 14.89 -0.27
CA SER A 7 -18.96 13.50 -0.31
C SER A 7 -19.13 12.87 1.07
N GLY A 8 -18.18 13.07 1.99
CA GLY A 8 -18.30 12.59 3.37
C GLY A 8 -19.43 13.27 4.14
N ILE A 9 -19.62 14.59 3.95
CA ILE A 9 -20.72 15.35 4.54
C ILE A 9 -22.08 14.90 3.95
N LEU A 10 -22.17 14.68 2.64
CA LEU A 10 -23.37 14.13 1.99
C LEU A 10 -23.70 12.72 2.49
N GLY A 11 -22.69 11.87 2.72
CA GLY A 11 -22.87 10.55 3.30
C GLY A 11 -23.35 10.58 4.75
N LEU A 12 -22.92 11.57 5.54
CA LEU A 12 -23.42 11.79 6.90
C LEU A 12 -24.86 12.31 6.90
N LEU A 13 -25.17 13.28 6.03
CA LEU A 13 -26.53 13.81 5.85
C LEU A 13 -27.51 12.72 5.40
N GLY A 14 -27.13 11.89 4.43
CA GLY A 14 -27.97 10.77 3.98
C GLY A 14 -28.21 9.72 5.09
N SER A 15 -27.20 9.44 5.90
CA SER A 15 -27.34 8.51 7.05
C SER A 15 -28.26 9.10 8.12
N LEU A 16 -28.16 10.40 8.38
CA LEU A 16 -29.04 11.10 9.32
C LEU A 16 -30.49 11.06 8.86
N VAL A 17 -30.75 11.39 7.59
CA VAL A 17 -32.10 11.36 6.99
C VAL A 17 -32.70 9.97 7.07
N LEU A 18 -31.93 8.92 6.76
CA LEU A 18 -32.39 7.54 6.84
C LEU A 18 -32.76 7.14 8.28
N VAL A 19 -31.95 7.50 9.28
CA VAL A 19 -32.24 7.23 10.69
C VAL A 19 -33.52 7.94 11.14
N VAL A 20 -33.70 9.21 10.75
CA VAL A 20 -34.92 9.97 11.05
C VAL A 20 -36.14 9.31 10.40
N LEU A 21 -36.05 8.88 9.14
CA LEU A 21 -37.16 8.22 8.45
C LEU A 21 -37.55 6.89 9.11
N ILE A 22 -36.58 6.07 9.51
CA ILE A 22 -36.84 4.79 10.17
C ILE A 22 -37.53 5.00 11.52
N ILE A 23 -37.03 5.92 12.35
CA ILE A 23 -37.62 6.20 13.67
C ILE A 23 -39.02 6.81 13.50
N SER A 24 -39.20 7.76 12.59
CA SER A 24 -40.51 8.36 12.30
C SER A 24 -41.53 7.33 11.77
N PHE A 25 -41.09 6.37 10.94
CA PHE A 25 -41.94 5.29 10.46
C PHE A 25 -42.34 4.33 11.59
N MET A 26 -41.42 4.02 12.50
CA MET A 26 -41.72 3.18 13.68
C MET A 26 -42.72 3.85 14.62
N ILE A 27 -42.60 5.17 14.83
CA ILE A 27 -43.56 5.96 15.61
C ILE A 27 -44.93 5.98 14.91
N TRP A 28 -44.94 6.24 13.60
CA TRP A 28 -46.18 6.27 12.82
C TRP A 28 -46.89 4.90 12.77
N SER A 29 -46.13 3.82 12.81
CA SER A 29 -46.64 2.44 12.81
C SER A 29 -46.96 1.91 14.21
N GLU A 30 -46.97 2.77 15.23
CA GLU A 30 -47.33 2.46 16.62
C GLU A 30 -46.54 1.28 17.22
N PHE A 31 -45.24 1.17 16.89
CA PHE A 31 -44.38 0.19 17.54
C PHE A 31 -44.27 0.47 19.04
N PRO A 32 -44.16 -0.58 19.88
CA PRO A 32 -43.91 -0.42 21.32
C PRO A 32 -42.75 0.53 21.63
N ASP A 33 -42.92 1.42 22.61
CA ASP A 33 -41.94 2.45 22.98
C ASP A 33 -40.53 1.87 23.24
N VAL A 34 -40.48 0.67 23.81
CA VAL A 34 -39.22 -0.06 24.09
C VAL A 34 -38.46 -0.41 22.80
N LEU A 35 -39.17 -0.75 21.73
CA LEU A 35 -38.57 -1.06 20.42
C LEU A 35 -38.10 0.21 19.71
N VAL A 36 -38.86 1.30 19.82
CA VAL A 36 -38.47 2.62 19.28
C VAL A 36 -37.22 3.14 19.98
N LEU A 37 -37.16 3.03 21.32
CA LEU A 37 -35.98 3.37 22.12
C LEU A 37 -34.77 2.50 21.77
N GLY A 38 -34.96 1.18 21.66
CA GLY A 38 -33.90 0.25 21.29
C GLY A 38 -33.32 0.55 19.89
N ALA A 39 -34.19 0.83 18.91
CA ALA A 39 -33.79 1.24 17.57
C ALA A 39 -33.04 2.59 17.61
N GLY A 40 -33.53 3.58 18.37
CA GLY A 40 -32.89 4.88 18.52
C GLY A 40 -31.46 4.79 19.05
N VAL A 41 -31.24 3.97 20.10
CA VAL A 41 -29.90 3.74 20.67
C VAL A 41 -29.00 3.02 19.67
N PHE A 42 -29.50 1.99 19.00
CA PHE A 42 -28.74 1.21 18.02
C PHE A 42 -28.31 2.07 16.82
N PHE A 43 -29.23 2.82 16.21
CA PHE A 43 -28.93 3.70 15.10
C PHE A 43 -28.07 4.91 15.50
N GLY A 44 -28.24 5.42 16.72
CA GLY A 44 -27.37 6.44 17.30
C GLY A 44 -25.92 5.96 17.42
N LEU A 45 -25.70 4.72 17.87
CA LEU A 45 -24.37 4.11 17.94
C LEU A 45 -23.74 3.95 16.54
N LEU A 46 -24.52 3.46 15.56
CA LEU A 46 -24.06 3.33 14.18
C LEU A 46 -23.69 4.68 13.56
N PHE A 47 -24.49 5.73 13.83
CA PHE A 47 -24.21 7.08 13.37
C PHE A 47 -22.93 7.63 14.01
N LEU A 48 -22.75 7.44 15.33
CA LEU A 48 -21.54 7.85 16.05
C LEU A 48 -20.29 7.16 15.49
N LEU A 49 -20.34 5.85 15.24
CA LEU A 49 -19.27 5.10 14.61
C LEU A 49 -18.93 5.66 13.22
N ARG A 50 -19.95 6.08 12.46
CA ARG A 50 -19.77 6.68 11.14
C ARG A 50 -19.15 8.08 11.21
N VAL A 51 -19.56 8.92 12.17
CA VAL A 51 -18.93 10.23 12.45
C VAL A 51 -17.46 10.04 12.84
N ILE A 52 -17.14 9.10 13.73
CA ILE A 52 -15.76 8.78 14.13
C ILE A 52 -14.95 8.29 12.93
N GLY A 53 -15.54 7.46 12.06
CA GLY A 53 -14.92 7.00 10.82
C GLY A 53 -14.58 8.14 9.86
N VAL A 54 -15.52 9.06 9.62
CA VAL A 54 -15.30 10.24 8.76
C VAL A 54 -14.27 11.20 9.38
N TYR A 55 -14.34 11.45 10.68
CA TYR A 55 -13.40 12.33 11.38
C TYR A 55 -11.97 11.76 11.38
N ARG A 56 -11.80 10.45 11.63
CA ARG A 56 -10.51 9.77 11.50
C ARG A 56 -9.99 9.81 10.05
N GLY A 57 -10.87 9.59 9.07
CA GLY A 57 -10.53 9.62 7.65
C GLY A 57 -10.15 11.01 7.12
N THR A 58 -10.66 12.09 7.72
CA THR A 58 -10.40 13.47 7.28
C THR A 58 -9.19 14.13 7.96
N ARG A 59 -8.78 13.64 9.14
CA ARG A 59 -7.62 14.16 9.91
C ARG A 59 -6.28 13.55 9.45
N ALA A 60 -6.30 12.52 8.61
CA ALA A 60 -5.10 11.95 8.01
C ALA A 60 -4.57 12.87 6.89
N ARG A 61 -3.37 13.42 7.11
CA ARG A 61 -2.62 14.24 6.15
C ARG A 61 -2.54 13.54 4.78
N LYS A 62 -2.69 14.34 3.71
CA LYS A 62 -2.47 13.95 2.31
C LYS A 62 -1.11 13.24 2.14
N GLN A 63 -1.15 11.97 1.80
CA GLN A 63 -0.20 11.37 0.87
C GLN A 63 -0.98 11.03 -0.39
N ASN A 64 -0.49 11.47 -1.54
CA ASN A 64 -1.07 11.13 -2.84
C ASN A 64 -0.72 9.67 -3.17
N TYR A 65 -1.41 8.71 -2.54
CA TYR A 65 -1.52 7.38 -3.10
C TYR A 65 -2.66 7.42 -4.12
N SER A 66 -2.37 7.95 -5.31
CA SER A 66 -3.37 8.15 -6.37
C SER A 66 -3.59 6.92 -7.24
N THR A 67 -2.94 5.79 -6.98
CA THR A 67 -2.94 4.66 -7.91
C THR A 67 -3.95 3.56 -7.58
N PHE A 68 -4.45 3.47 -6.36
CA PHE A 68 -5.61 2.62 -6.05
C PHE A 68 -6.56 3.37 -5.11
N GLU A 69 -7.73 3.72 -5.64
CA GLU A 69 -8.60 4.72 -5.04
C GLU A 69 -9.31 4.27 -3.75
N SER A 70 -9.28 2.98 -3.37
CA SER A 70 -10.07 2.44 -2.25
C SER A 70 -9.46 1.21 -1.50
N ASN A 71 -9.80 1.07 -0.20
CA ASN A 71 -9.50 0.00 0.74
C ASN A 71 -10.59 -1.09 0.75
N SER A 72 -10.47 -2.14 1.60
CA SER A 72 -11.32 -3.37 1.60
C SER A 72 -12.80 -3.12 1.77
N LEU A 73 -13.12 -1.92 2.22
CA LEU A 73 -14.45 -1.45 2.52
C LEU A 73 -14.97 -0.50 1.44
N GLY A 74 -14.28 -0.38 0.30
CA GLY A 74 -14.58 0.57 -0.77
C GLY A 74 -14.32 2.03 -0.39
N GLN A 75 -13.70 2.29 0.75
CA GLN A 75 -13.40 3.65 1.23
C GLN A 75 -12.04 4.08 0.69
N PRO A 76 -11.79 5.36 0.42
CA PRO A 76 -10.44 5.80 0.05
C PRO A 76 -9.39 5.32 1.04
N VAL A 77 -8.25 4.85 0.53
CA VAL A 77 -7.11 4.41 1.36
C VAL A 77 -6.75 5.59 2.28
N THR A 78 -7.08 5.42 3.56
CA THR A 78 -7.02 6.44 4.62
C THR A 78 -6.09 6.00 5.75
N GLU A 79 -5.56 4.78 5.68
CA GLU A 79 -4.52 4.32 6.59
C GLU A 79 -3.24 5.12 6.30
N LYS A 80 -2.76 5.84 7.31
CA LYS A 80 -1.45 6.51 7.28
C LYS A 80 -0.40 5.42 7.16
N TYR A 81 0.12 5.19 5.96
CA TYR A 81 1.31 4.36 5.78
C TYR A 81 2.47 5.06 6.46
N VAL A 82 2.83 4.58 7.65
CA VAL A 82 4.07 4.96 8.29
C VAL A 82 5.13 4.06 7.68
N THR A 83 5.88 4.62 6.73
CA THR A 83 7.09 4.02 6.19
C THR A 83 7.95 3.56 7.38
N PRO A 84 8.36 2.28 7.45
CA PRO A 84 9.21 1.82 8.55
C PRO A 84 10.57 2.54 8.55
N TYR A 85 10.94 3.10 7.39
CA TYR A 85 12.13 3.89 7.18
C TYR A 85 11.91 4.84 5.99
N GLN A 86 12.14 6.14 6.16
CA GLN A 86 12.11 7.10 5.07
C GLN A 86 13.28 8.08 5.22
N ALA A 87 14.26 7.92 4.35
CA ALA A 87 15.28 8.93 4.12
C ALA A 87 15.05 9.46 2.71
N ASP A 88 14.18 10.46 2.61
CA ASP A 88 13.92 11.16 1.37
C ASP A 88 15.09 12.11 1.09
N ALA A 89 15.76 11.89 -0.03
CA ALA A 89 16.88 12.69 -0.49
C ALA A 89 16.66 13.03 -1.97
N PRO A 90 17.02 14.24 -2.43
CA PRO A 90 16.92 14.59 -3.84
C PRO A 90 17.75 13.64 -4.71
N VAL A 91 17.30 13.37 -5.94
CA VAL A 91 18.12 12.69 -6.94
C VAL A 91 19.25 13.62 -7.37
N THR A 92 20.48 13.11 -7.40
CA THR A 92 21.61 13.86 -7.94
C THR A 92 21.89 13.44 -9.38
N LYS A 93 22.56 14.31 -10.15
CA LYS A 93 22.81 14.07 -11.58
C LYS A 93 23.71 12.85 -11.83
N GLU A 94 24.51 12.43 -10.85
CA GLU A 94 25.41 11.29 -10.93
C GLU A 94 24.74 9.96 -10.52
N GLU A 95 23.48 10.01 -10.08
CA GLU A 95 22.74 8.82 -9.67
C GLU A 95 22.29 8.04 -10.90
N LYS A 96 22.68 6.76 -10.96
CA LYS A 96 22.40 5.86 -12.08
C LYS A 96 21.62 4.65 -11.60
N ILE A 97 20.65 4.22 -12.41
CA ILE A 97 19.94 2.96 -12.21
C ILE A 97 20.89 1.82 -12.57
N LEU A 98 20.98 0.83 -11.69
CA LEU A 98 21.86 -0.33 -11.85
C LEU A 98 21.06 -1.61 -12.12
N CYS A 99 19.93 -1.77 -11.44
CA CYS A 99 19.01 -2.90 -11.63
C CYS A 99 17.60 -2.47 -11.23
N HIS A 100 16.59 -3.18 -11.72
CA HIS A 100 15.20 -3.01 -11.29
C HIS A 100 14.55 -4.38 -11.13
N ALA A 101 13.49 -4.44 -10.32
CA ALA A 101 12.79 -5.68 -10.01
C ALA A 101 11.31 -5.42 -9.80
N ALA A 102 10.47 -6.23 -10.44
CA ALA A 102 9.03 -6.23 -10.21
C ALA A 102 8.37 -7.55 -10.64
N PRO A 103 7.31 -8.00 -9.93
CA PRO A 103 6.80 -7.40 -8.72
C PRO A 103 7.65 -7.81 -7.50
N ILE A 104 7.79 -6.89 -6.56
CA ILE A 104 8.31 -7.15 -5.21
C ILE A 104 7.18 -7.05 -4.18
N ARG A 105 7.32 -7.71 -3.02
CA ARG A 105 6.36 -7.59 -1.92
C ARG A 105 7.09 -7.61 -0.57
N PRO A 106 6.82 -6.65 0.33
CA PRO A 106 7.31 -6.71 1.69
C PRO A 106 6.69 -7.90 2.43
N VAL A 107 7.53 -8.63 3.15
CA VAL A 107 7.13 -9.73 4.03
C VAL A 107 7.33 -9.25 5.46
N ALA A 108 6.29 -9.38 6.29
CA ALA A 108 6.46 -9.17 7.72
C ALA A 108 7.38 -10.27 8.24
N SER A 109 8.57 -9.90 8.73
CA SER A 109 9.43 -10.85 9.43
C SER A 109 8.67 -11.36 10.66
N GLY A 110 8.35 -12.65 10.66
CA GLY A 110 7.63 -13.32 11.74
C GLY A 110 8.51 -13.47 12.96
N VAL A 111 8.86 -12.37 13.62
CA VAL A 111 9.44 -12.41 14.97
C VAL A 111 8.27 -12.30 15.94
N LYS A 112 7.87 -13.41 16.55
CA LYS A 112 7.00 -13.40 17.73
C LYS A 112 7.68 -12.53 18.78
N SER A 113 7.22 -11.30 18.93
CA SER A 113 7.67 -10.41 19.99
C SER A 113 7.03 -10.88 21.29
N PHE A 114 7.75 -11.70 22.05
CA PHE A 114 7.31 -12.26 23.33
C PHE A 114 7.43 -11.29 24.52
N SER A 115 7.73 -10.00 24.30
CA SER A 115 7.89 -9.05 25.40
C SER A 115 7.38 -7.64 25.07
N SER A 116 6.16 -7.38 25.56
CA SER A 116 5.72 -6.21 26.35
C SER A 116 5.82 -4.77 25.82
N GLY A 117 4.64 -4.19 25.58
CA GLY A 117 4.30 -2.77 25.69
C GLY A 117 2.77 -2.60 25.49
N PRO A 118 2.05 -1.80 26.31
CA PRO A 118 0.61 -1.62 26.15
C PRO A 118 0.37 -0.76 24.91
N GLY A 119 -0.10 -1.38 23.82
CA GLY A 119 -0.52 -0.65 22.64
C GLY A 119 -0.38 -1.37 21.29
N THR A 120 0.36 -2.47 21.19
CA THR A 120 0.38 -3.28 19.94
C THR A 120 0.69 -4.75 20.22
N THR A 121 -0.35 -5.55 20.48
CA THR A 121 -0.25 -7.01 20.45
C THR A 121 -0.27 -7.53 19.01
N THR A 122 0.54 -8.55 18.81
CA THR A 122 0.86 -9.23 17.56
C THR A 122 -0.01 -10.47 17.37
N VAL A 123 -0.35 -10.74 16.10
CA VAL A 123 -0.55 -12.05 15.44
C VAL A 123 -1.65 -12.99 15.97
N MET A 124 -2.85 -12.86 15.39
CA MET A 124 -3.70 -14.00 15.01
C MET A 124 -4.66 -13.54 13.88
N GLY A 125 -4.55 -14.16 12.70
CA GLY A 125 -5.43 -13.89 11.54
C GLY A 125 -4.99 -12.73 10.65
N LYS A 126 -4.59 -13.04 9.41
CA LYS A 126 -4.17 -12.12 8.33
C LYS A 126 -2.93 -11.28 8.68
N ALA A 127 -1.79 -11.73 8.16
CA ALA A 127 -0.71 -10.82 7.81
C ALA A 127 -1.35 -9.63 7.05
N ARG A 128 -1.40 -8.45 7.67
CA ARG A 128 -1.73 -7.24 6.94
C ARG A 128 -0.60 -7.06 5.94
N ALA A 129 -0.85 -7.45 4.69
CA ALA A 129 -0.06 -7.02 3.55
C ALA A 129 -0.12 -5.49 3.58
N LYS A 130 0.89 -4.90 4.23
CA LYS A 130 1.06 -3.46 4.34
C LYS A 130 1.06 -2.93 2.92
N ASP A 131 0.34 -1.84 2.66
CA ASP A 131 0.19 -1.17 1.37
C ASP A 131 1.50 -1.19 0.56
N SER A 132 1.68 -2.24 -0.25
CA SER A 132 3.03 -2.67 -0.61
C SER A 132 3.46 -2.08 -1.93
N GLU A 133 4.64 -1.46 -1.92
CA GLU A 133 5.42 -1.20 -3.12
C GLU A 133 5.48 -2.47 -3.97
N ASN A 134 5.28 -2.34 -5.28
CA ASN A 134 5.35 -3.46 -6.21
C ASN A 134 6.59 -3.41 -7.09
N CYS A 135 7.35 -2.32 -7.05
CA CYS A 135 8.52 -2.13 -7.89
C CYS A 135 9.72 -1.69 -7.06
N LEU A 136 10.89 -2.17 -7.45
CA LEU A 136 12.16 -1.78 -6.88
C LEU A 136 13.09 -1.30 -7.98
N VAL A 137 13.72 -0.14 -7.77
CA VAL A 137 14.80 0.37 -8.58
C VAL A 137 16.03 0.50 -7.70
N LEU A 138 17.08 -0.27 -7.98
CA LEU A 138 18.37 -0.19 -7.33
C LEU A 138 19.24 0.80 -8.10
N THR A 139 19.69 1.85 -7.41
CA THR A 139 20.65 2.82 -7.94
C THR A 139 22.01 2.64 -7.30
N ASN A 140 23.02 3.33 -7.82
CA ASN A 140 24.34 3.41 -7.18
C ASN A 140 24.33 4.09 -5.79
N ARG A 141 23.17 4.60 -5.32
CA ARG A 141 23.06 5.31 -4.02
C ARG A 141 21.96 4.79 -3.11
N ARG A 142 20.90 4.17 -3.63
CA ARG A 142 19.74 3.74 -2.83
C ARG A 142 18.94 2.61 -3.48
N PHE A 143 18.13 1.97 -2.66
CA PHE A 143 16.93 1.30 -3.11
C PHE A 143 15.80 2.32 -3.18
N LEU A 144 15.18 2.43 -4.35
CA LEU A 144 14.01 3.25 -4.61
C LEU A 144 12.80 2.33 -4.79
N PHE A 145 11.85 2.41 -3.85
CA PHE A 145 10.65 1.59 -3.90
C PHE A 145 9.50 2.41 -4.50
N LEU A 146 8.89 1.83 -5.54
CA LEU A 146 7.87 2.47 -6.37
C LEU A 146 6.57 1.67 -6.35
N MET A 147 5.46 2.34 -6.68
CA MET A 147 4.17 1.70 -6.86
C MET A 147 3.59 2.04 -8.23
N LEU A 148 3.60 1.07 -9.14
CA LEU A 148 2.87 1.14 -10.41
C LEU A 148 1.40 0.84 -10.18
N GLY A 149 0.52 1.76 -10.58
CA GLY A 149 -0.92 1.54 -10.57
C GLY A 149 -1.49 1.23 -11.96
N PRO A 150 -2.82 1.15 -12.06
CA PRO A 150 -3.51 0.82 -13.31
C PRO A 150 -3.19 1.81 -14.43
N LYS A 151 -3.03 3.10 -14.13
CA LYS A 151 -2.70 4.12 -15.12
C LYS A 151 -1.34 3.85 -15.77
N GLU A 152 -0.32 3.58 -14.96
CA GLU A 152 1.02 3.31 -15.45
C GLU A 152 1.06 1.96 -16.19
N LEU A 153 0.38 0.94 -15.66
CA LEU A 153 0.26 -0.36 -16.35
C LEU A 153 -0.43 -0.24 -17.70
N ARG A 154 -1.45 0.63 -17.84
CA ARG A 154 -2.08 0.92 -19.13
C ARG A 154 -1.15 1.58 -20.11
N GLN A 155 -0.35 2.52 -19.61
CA GLN A 155 0.51 3.35 -20.45
C GLN A 155 1.75 2.59 -20.93
N TYR A 156 2.29 1.69 -20.09
CA TYR A 156 3.60 1.08 -20.28
C TYR A 156 3.59 -0.44 -20.44
N SER A 157 2.46 -1.13 -20.28
CA SER A 157 2.36 -2.55 -20.67
C SER A 157 1.60 -2.66 -21.99
N GLN A 158 2.02 -3.62 -22.83
CA GLN A 158 1.35 -3.90 -24.10
C GLN A 158 -0.01 -4.61 -23.91
N ASP A 159 -0.30 -5.12 -22.70
CA ASP A 159 -1.53 -5.86 -22.43
C ASP A 159 -2.64 -4.99 -21.83
N SER A 160 -3.52 -4.53 -22.71
CA SER A 160 -4.75 -3.83 -22.34
C SER A 160 -5.70 -4.64 -21.45
N LYS A 161 -5.62 -5.99 -21.44
CA LYS A 161 -6.53 -6.86 -20.66
C LYS A 161 -6.29 -6.76 -19.17
N ILE A 162 -5.03 -6.72 -18.73
CA ILE A 162 -4.70 -6.64 -17.29
C ILE A 162 -5.16 -5.31 -16.70
N THR A 163 -5.02 -4.21 -17.43
CA THR A 163 -5.50 -2.91 -16.97
C THR A 163 -7.02 -2.91 -16.84
N ASN A 164 -7.73 -3.37 -17.88
CA ASN A 164 -9.19 -3.42 -17.86
C ASN A 164 -9.71 -4.37 -16.75
N LEU A 165 -8.98 -5.46 -16.48
CA LEU A 165 -9.27 -6.37 -15.39
C LEU A 165 -9.00 -5.72 -14.03
N LEU A 166 -7.91 -4.98 -13.83
CA LEU A 166 -7.64 -4.27 -12.58
C LEU A 166 -8.66 -3.17 -12.27
N GLU A 167 -9.10 -2.46 -13.30
CA GLU A 167 -10.14 -1.44 -13.17
C GLU A 167 -11.49 -2.09 -12.83
N SER A 168 -11.83 -3.22 -13.46
CA SER A 168 -13.10 -3.94 -13.25
C SER A 168 -13.13 -4.86 -12.02
N LEU A 169 -11.98 -5.28 -11.50
CA LEU A 169 -11.90 -6.19 -10.35
C LEU A 169 -12.56 -5.53 -9.12
N PRO A 170 -13.57 -6.17 -8.52
CA PRO A 170 -14.09 -5.74 -7.23
C PRO A 170 -13.06 -6.06 -6.15
N GLY A 171 -12.92 -5.15 -5.19
CA GLY A 171 -11.97 -5.32 -4.09
C GLY A 171 -11.05 -4.12 -3.93
N ASP A 172 -10.26 -4.17 -2.88
CA ASP A 172 -9.43 -3.06 -2.48
C ASP A 172 -8.06 -3.03 -3.12
N ALA A 173 -7.37 -1.92 -2.92
CA ALA A 173 -5.97 -1.76 -3.26
C ALA A 173 -5.12 -2.97 -2.83
N SER A 174 -5.37 -3.55 -1.65
CA SER A 174 -4.66 -4.73 -1.16
C SER A 174 -4.93 -5.97 -2.02
N ALA A 175 -6.21 -6.30 -2.27
CA ALA A 175 -6.61 -7.42 -3.11
C ALA A 175 -6.10 -7.26 -4.55
N LYS A 176 -6.23 -6.07 -5.15
CA LYS A 176 -5.74 -5.76 -6.50
C LYS A 176 -4.23 -5.89 -6.60
N ARG A 177 -3.48 -5.43 -5.60
CA ARG A 177 -2.00 -5.59 -5.55
C ARG A 177 -1.58 -7.04 -5.34
N ASN A 178 -2.29 -7.81 -4.52
CA ASN A 178 -2.00 -9.23 -4.38
C ASN A 178 -2.33 -10.00 -5.66
N TRP A 179 -3.42 -9.62 -6.35
CA TRP A 179 -3.74 -10.17 -7.66
C TRP A 179 -2.64 -9.87 -8.68
N LEU A 180 -2.14 -8.62 -8.73
CA LEU A 180 -1.00 -8.21 -9.55
C LEU A 180 0.25 -9.05 -9.26
N TRP A 181 0.60 -9.20 -7.97
CA TRP A 181 1.72 -10.03 -7.53
C TRP A 181 1.63 -11.49 -8.00
N LEU A 182 0.42 -12.06 -7.99
CA LEU A 182 0.21 -13.46 -8.34
C LEU A 182 0.14 -13.69 -9.86
N ASN A 183 -0.52 -12.79 -10.58
CA ASN A 183 -1.02 -13.07 -11.94
C ASN A 183 -0.44 -12.16 -13.04
N ALA A 184 0.20 -11.04 -12.69
CA ALA A 184 0.64 -10.05 -13.68
C ALA A 184 2.13 -9.70 -13.54
N ALA A 185 2.96 -10.70 -13.19
CA ALA A 185 4.35 -10.45 -12.83
C ALA A 185 5.18 -9.89 -13.99
N ASN A 186 5.01 -10.46 -15.19
CA ASN A 186 5.79 -10.08 -16.37
C ASN A 186 5.37 -8.71 -16.90
N GLU A 187 4.09 -8.37 -16.76
CA GLU A 187 3.51 -7.14 -17.27
C GLU A 187 3.87 -5.95 -16.40
N ILE A 188 3.98 -6.15 -15.08
CA ILE A 188 4.53 -5.14 -14.17
C ILE A 188 6.04 -4.96 -14.46
N LYS A 189 6.78 -6.05 -14.72
CA LYS A 189 8.19 -5.98 -15.11
C LYS A 189 8.38 -5.21 -16.41
N GLU A 190 7.60 -5.51 -17.44
CA GLU A 190 7.62 -4.80 -18.73
C GLU A 190 7.29 -3.32 -18.54
N ALA A 191 6.21 -3.00 -17.82
CA ALA A 191 5.82 -1.63 -17.56
C ALA A 191 6.89 -0.84 -16.80
N LEU A 192 7.55 -1.46 -15.82
CA LEU A 192 8.67 -0.84 -15.11
C LEU A 192 9.85 -0.59 -16.05
N GLY A 193 10.20 -1.55 -16.90
CA GLY A 193 11.27 -1.41 -17.90
C GLY A 193 11.01 -0.26 -18.86
N GLN A 194 9.84 -0.25 -19.52
CA GLN A 194 9.47 0.83 -20.45
C GLN A 194 9.42 2.19 -19.77
N MET A 195 8.98 2.24 -18.50
CA MET A 195 8.95 3.49 -17.74
C MET A 195 10.36 4.00 -17.45
N ILE A 196 11.30 3.13 -17.07
CA ILE A 196 12.70 3.48 -16.82
C ILE A 196 13.34 4.06 -18.08
N ASP A 197 13.01 3.53 -19.26
CA ASP A 197 13.52 4.02 -20.54
C ASP A 197 12.98 5.41 -20.92
N GLN A 198 11.76 5.74 -20.48
CA GLN A 198 11.04 6.95 -20.90
C GLN A 198 11.05 8.10 -19.87
N LYS A 199 11.31 7.81 -18.59
CA LYS A 199 11.28 8.81 -17.51
C LYS A 199 12.61 8.89 -16.79
N ASP A 200 13.01 10.11 -16.44
CA ASP A 200 14.14 10.30 -15.56
C ASP A 200 13.81 9.88 -14.12
N LEU A 201 14.86 9.60 -13.34
CA LEU A 201 14.74 9.11 -11.98
C LEU A 201 14.01 10.09 -11.05
N GLU A 202 14.14 11.40 -11.29
CA GLU A 202 13.44 12.42 -10.51
C GLU A 202 11.93 12.45 -10.84
N THR A 203 11.52 12.30 -12.11
CA THR A 203 10.11 12.14 -12.45
C THR A 203 9.54 10.85 -11.86
N MET A 204 10.28 9.74 -11.88
CA MET A 204 9.84 8.49 -11.24
C MET A 204 9.69 8.66 -9.71
N ARG A 205 10.65 9.34 -9.05
CA ARG A 205 10.60 9.66 -7.62
C ARG A 205 9.45 10.61 -7.27
N THR A 206 9.09 11.55 -8.12
CA THR A 206 8.01 12.50 -7.78
C THR A 206 6.63 11.91 -8.03
N SER A 207 6.47 11.04 -9.03
CA SER A 207 5.16 10.55 -9.47
C SER A 207 4.73 9.22 -8.86
N LEU A 208 5.66 8.32 -8.53
CA LEU A 208 5.35 6.92 -8.20
C LEU A 208 6.02 6.42 -6.92
N PHE A 209 6.63 7.33 -6.18
CA PHE A 209 7.45 7.01 -5.03
C PHE A 209 6.65 6.57 -3.82
N SER A 210 7.15 5.49 -3.21
CA SER A 210 6.71 5.04 -1.89
C SER A 210 7.71 5.47 -0.82
N TYR A 211 8.97 5.01 -0.92
CA TYR A 211 10.10 5.49 -0.11
C TYR A 211 11.45 5.06 -0.70
N SER A 212 12.53 5.55 -0.10
CA SER A 212 13.90 5.13 -0.43
C SER A 212 14.70 4.72 0.80
N ILE A 213 15.60 3.77 0.58
CA ILE A 213 16.62 3.34 1.54
C ILE A 213 17.99 3.65 0.94
N PRO A 214 18.71 4.68 1.44
CA PRO A 214 20.09 4.94 1.05
C PRO A 214 20.99 3.74 1.37
N LEU A 215 21.84 3.37 0.43
CA LEU A 215 22.76 2.23 0.57
C LEU A 215 23.66 2.38 1.80
N LYS A 216 24.13 3.60 2.09
CA LYS A 216 24.92 3.93 3.29
C LYS A 216 24.24 3.60 4.62
N HIS A 217 22.92 3.42 4.62
CA HIS A 217 22.15 3.10 5.84
C HIS A 217 21.91 1.59 6.02
N ILE A 218 22.29 0.79 5.03
CA ILE A 218 22.17 -0.67 5.06
C ILE A 218 23.42 -1.23 5.75
N ARG A 219 23.22 -1.81 6.93
CA ARG A 219 24.29 -2.40 7.75
C ARG A 219 24.56 -3.86 7.44
N GLY A 220 23.63 -4.52 6.76
CA GLY A 220 23.74 -5.93 6.42
C GLY A 220 22.64 -6.36 5.47
N ILE A 221 22.98 -7.33 4.62
CA ILE A 221 22.07 -7.91 3.64
C ILE A 221 22.08 -9.42 3.85
N LYS A 222 20.89 -10.02 3.95
CA LYS A 222 20.72 -11.48 3.90
C LYS A 222 19.82 -11.82 2.74
N ARG A 223 20.10 -12.92 2.05
CA ARG A 223 19.22 -13.45 1.00
C ARG A 223 18.75 -14.85 1.39
N ASN A 224 17.54 -15.22 1.00
CA ASN A 224 17.05 -16.59 1.09
C ASN A 224 16.63 -17.03 -0.31
N SER A 225 17.41 -17.93 -0.90
CA SER A 225 17.20 -18.41 -2.27
C SER A 225 15.90 -19.22 -2.41
N ARG A 226 15.50 -19.97 -1.37
CA ARG A 226 14.29 -20.82 -1.42
C ARG A 226 13.02 -19.98 -1.48
N SER A 227 12.97 -18.88 -0.72
CA SER A 227 11.82 -17.95 -0.71
C SER A 227 12.00 -16.74 -1.62
N GLN A 228 13.08 -16.71 -2.42
CA GLN A 228 13.45 -15.59 -3.29
C GLN A 228 13.32 -14.25 -2.55
N SER A 229 13.92 -14.15 -1.36
CA SER A 229 13.73 -12.98 -0.51
C SER A 229 15.02 -12.33 -0.07
N LEU A 230 15.01 -11.01 0.00
CA LEU A 230 16.11 -10.17 0.48
C LEU A 230 15.71 -9.52 1.80
N ILE A 231 16.60 -9.58 2.79
CA ILE A 231 16.45 -8.94 4.09
C ILE A 231 17.51 -7.85 4.21
N LEU A 232 17.06 -6.62 4.40
CA LEU A 232 17.89 -5.43 4.58
C LEU A 232 17.87 -5.02 6.05
N ALA A 233 19.04 -5.01 6.70
CA ALA A 233 19.21 -4.48 8.05
C ALA A 233 19.49 -2.97 7.97
N VAL A 234 18.53 -2.15 8.41
CA VAL A 234 18.59 -0.68 8.32
C VAL A 234 18.34 -0.09 9.71
N GLY A 235 19.39 0.46 10.33
CA GLY A 235 19.31 0.95 11.71
C GLY A 235 18.91 -0.14 12.71
N ARG A 236 17.74 0.00 13.34
CA ARG A 236 17.12 -0.99 14.25
C ARG A 236 16.07 -1.88 13.56
N HIS A 237 15.86 -1.69 12.26
CA HIS A 237 14.83 -2.39 11.48
C HIS A 237 15.44 -3.49 10.61
N SER A 238 14.67 -4.56 10.42
CA SER A 238 14.97 -5.64 9.47
C SER A 238 13.81 -5.71 8.48
N LEU A 239 14.06 -5.27 7.24
CA LEU A 239 13.05 -5.17 6.19
C LEU A 239 13.22 -6.34 5.22
N GLN A 240 12.20 -7.18 5.08
CA GLN A 240 12.23 -8.34 4.19
C GLN A 240 11.35 -8.10 2.96
N TYR A 241 11.86 -8.41 1.78
CA TYR A 241 11.14 -8.33 0.51
C TYR A 241 11.25 -9.66 -0.21
N SER A 242 10.13 -10.16 -0.71
CA SER A 242 10.08 -11.28 -1.64
C SER A 242 10.01 -10.78 -3.07
N PHE A 243 10.65 -11.51 -3.96
CA PHE A 243 10.67 -11.32 -5.40
C PHE A 243 9.81 -12.40 -6.04
N ARG A 244 9.01 -12.02 -7.03
CA ARG A 244 8.16 -12.99 -7.74
C ARG A 244 8.93 -13.72 -8.84
N LEU A 245 9.85 -13.00 -9.48
CA LEU A 245 10.68 -13.47 -10.58
C LEU A 245 12.10 -13.76 -10.07
N VAL A 246 12.59 -14.95 -10.38
CA VAL A 246 13.93 -15.41 -9.95
C VAL A 246 15.02 -14.55 -10.59
N GLU A 247 14.86 -14.18 -11.86
CA GLU A 247 15.79 -13.33 -12.61
C GLU A 247 16.01 -11.98 -11.91
N ASP A 248 14.93 -11.36 -11.43
CA ASP A 248 14.98 -10.06 -10.76
C ASP A 248 15.68 -10.17 -9.40
N PHE A 249 15.42 -11.27 -8.67
CA PHE A 249 16.12 -11.56 -7.43
C PHE A 249 17.63 -11.74 -7.66
N LEU A 250 18.01 -12.49 -8.70
CA LEU A 250 19.42 -12.68 -9.07
C LEU A 250 20.05 -11.36 -9.51
N CYS A 251 19.42 -10.59 -10.41
CA CYS A 251 19.90 -9.27 -10.84
C CYS A 251 20.20 -8.37 -9.64
N VAL A 252 19.28 -8.27 -8.67
CA VAL A 252 19.47 -7.41 -7.50
C VAL A 252 20.60 -7.93 -6.62
N THR A 253 20.64 -9.24 -6.32
CA THR A 253 21.68 -9.80 -5.44
C THR A 253 23.07 -9.76 -6.07
N GLU A 254 23.21 -10.05 -7.36
CA GLU A 254 24.49 -9.96 -8.08
C GLU A 254 24.96 -8.51 -8.22
N THR A 255 24.04 -7.57 -8.46
CA THR A 255 24.39 -6.14 -8.51
C THR A 255 24.91 -5.66 -7.16
N LEU A 256 24.27 -6.06 -6.06
CA LEU A 256 24.73 -5.72 -4.72
C LEU A 256 26.10 -6.34 -4.40
N ASP A 257 26.35 -7.58 -4.81
CA ASP A 257 27.64 -8.24 -4.66
C ASP A 257 28.74 -7.50 -5.46
N LYS A 258 28.46 -7.13 -6.72
CA LYS A 258 29.37 -6.31 -7.56
C LYS A 258 29.64 -4.93 -6.97
N MET A 259 28.71 -4.37 -6.18
CA MET A 259 28.89 -3.12 -5.45
C MET A 259 29.69 -3.28 -4.15
N GLY A 260 30.11 -4.49 -3.80
CA GLY A 260 30.92 -4.79 -2.62
C GLY A 260 30.11 -5.05 -1.34
N PHE A 261 28.79 -5.28 -1.45
CA PHE A 261 28.01 -5.66 -0.27
C PHE A 261 28.23 -7.12 0.09
N MET A 262 28.57 -7.40 1.35
CA MET A 262 28.63 -8.77 1.86
C MET A 262 27.21 -9.31 2.08
N ILE A 263 26.77 -10.22 1.20
CA ILE A 263 25.44 -10.83 1.27
C ILE A 263 25.52 -12.19 1.97
N LYS A 264 24.87 -12.31 3.13
CA LYS A 264 24.75 -13.59 3.84
C LYS A 264 23.66 -14.45 3.21
N VAL A 265 23.89 -15.76 3.13
CA VAL A 265 22.90 -16.78 2.72
C VAL A 265 22.15 -17.28 3.94
#